data_AF-A0A315XEU7-F1
#
_entry.id   AF-A0A315XEU7-F1
#
_cell.length_a   1.000
_cell.length_b   1.000
_cell.length_c   1.000
_cell.angle_alpha   90.00
_cell.angle_beta   90.00
_cell.angle_gamma   90.00
#
_symmetry.space_group_name_H-M   'P 1'
#
loop_
_entity.id
_entity.type
_entity.pdbx_description
1 polymer ?
#
loop_
_entity_poly.entity_id
_entity_poly.type
_entity_poly.pdbx_seq_one_letter_code
_entity_poly.pdbx_strand_id
1 'polypeptide(L)'
;MREFILYSRTGRTDSRFPNLREGGRLDVVYQSILMSLFRSHAIRRDVTFHAFLGGPPSPPLELIVEGEKLRDVRTDEKTWEDILRRVLSGREHPGITLRKNSLQHLVKEKNNLFVLEESGESINTIDLGSDPVFILGDQVGLPKKDEDFVLRYGKKVSIGEKAYLASACVCIINYILDRREG
;
A
#
# COMPACT_ATOMS: atom_id res chain seq x y z
N MET A 1 10.97 10.11 -5.12
CA MET A 1 9.61 9.53 -5.05
C MET A 1 9.63 8.40 -4.04
N ARG A 2 8.51 8.02 -3.44
CA ARG A 2 8.44 6.87 -2.52
C ARG A 2 7.21 6.05 -2.89
N GLU A 3 7.33 4.73 -2.92
CA GLU A 3 6.18 3.88 -3.24
C GLU A 3 5.91 2.88 -2.13
N PHE A 4 4.63 2.60 -1.91
CA PHE A 4 4.17 1.60 -0.98
C PHE A 4 3.27 0.61 -1.72
N ILE A 5 3.52 -0.67 -1.54
CA ILE A 5 2.74 -1.77 -2.08
C ILE A 5 2.17 -2.57 -0.92
N LEU A 6 0.85 -2.54 -0.76
CA LEU A 6 0.11 -3.38 0.16
C LEU A 6 -0.50 -4.56 -0.58
N TYR A 7 -0.19 -5.79 -0.16
CA TYR A 7 -0.92 -6.97 -0.63
C TYR A 7 -2.06 -7.31 0.33
N SER A 8 -3.30 -6.98 -0.07
CA SER A 8 -4.52 -7.31 0.67
C SER A 8 -5.09 -8.64 0.19
N ARG A 9 -4.82 -9.70 0.94
CA ARG A 9 -5.21 -11.08 0.61
C ARG A 9 -6.71 -11.25 0.55
N THR A 10 -7.44 -10.55 1.42
CA THR A 10 -8.88 -10.69 1.54
C THR A 10 -9.67 -9.56 0.89
N GLY A 11 -9.00 -8.45 0.52
CA GLY A 11 -9.65 -7.23 0.02
C GLY A 11 -10.53 -7.54 -1.19
N ARG A 12 -11.82 -7.20 -1.09
CA ARG A 12 -12.79 -7.47 -2.15
C ARG A 12 -12.48 -6.68 -3.41
N THR A 13 -12.85 -7.27 -4.53
CA THR A 13 -12.63 -6.72 -5.87
C THR A 13 -13.91 -6.20 -6.54
N ASP A 14 -14.96 -5.98 -5.74
CA ASP A 14 -16.23 -5.37 -6.15
C ASP A 14 -16.75 -4.37 -5.10
N SER A 15 -17.74 -3.55 -5.49
CA SER A 15 -18.32 -2.52 -4.62
C SER A 15 -19.40 -3.04 -3.64
N ARG A 16 -19.63 -4.36 -3.59
CA ARG A 16 -20.72 -5.01 -2.84
C ARG A 16 -20.22 -5.51 -1.50
N PHE A 17 -20.13 -4.59 -0.54
CA PHE A 17 -19.77 -4.89 0.85
C PHE A 17 -20.56 -4.01 1.82
N PRO A 18 -20.92 -4.47 3.03
CA PRO A 18 -21.66 -3.66 4.00
C PRO A 18 -20.86 -2.47 4.52
N ASN A 19 -19.58 -2.66 4.85
CA ASN A 19 -18.64 -1.65 5.31
C ASN A 19 -17.21 -2.07 4.92
N LEU A 20 -16.21 -1.22 5.16
CA LEU A 20 -14.82 -1.50 4.79
C LEU A 20 -14.25 -2.77 5.45
N ARG A 21 -14.59 -3.04 6.71
CA ARG A 21 -14.13 -4.24 7.43
C ARG A 21 -14.69 -5.52 6.79
N GLU A 22 -15.99 -5.55 6.51
CA GLU A 22 -16.67 -6.66 5.83
C GLU A 22 -16.37 -6.72 4.32
N GLY A 23 -15.78 -5.67 3.76
CA GLY A 23 -15.20 -5.63 2.42
C GLY A 23 -13.93 -6.47 2.25
N GLY A 24 -13.68 -7.43 3.14
CA GLY A 24 -12.44 -8.20 3.13
C GLY A 24 -11.26 -7.43 3.68
N ARG A 25 -11.51 -6.63 4.72
CA ARG A 25 -10.52 -5.76 5.38
C ARG A 25 -10.01 -4.60 4.53
N LEU A 26 -10.90 -3.97 3.74
CA LEU A 26 -10.60 -2.71 3.05
C LEU A 26 -10.33 -1.56 4.04
N ASP A 27 -10.67 -1.71 5.33
CA ASP A 27 -10.28 -0.79 6.39
C ASP A 27 -8.75 -0.70 6.51
N VAL A 28 -8.05 -1.83 6.35
CA VAL A 28 -6.58 -1.85 6.35
C VAL A 28 -6.01 -1.11 5.14
N VAL A 29 -6.61 -1.31 3.97
CA VAL A 29 -6.21 -0.62 2.72
C VAL A 29 -6.37 0.88 2.87
N TYR A 30 -7.54 1.34 3.31
CA TYR A 30 -7.82 2.75 3.57
C TYR A 30 -6.85 3.36 4.59
N GLN A 31 -6.62 2.71 5.73
CA GLN A 31 -5.70 3.22 6.76
C GLN A 31 -4.26 3.33 6.22
N SER A 32 -3.81 2.36 5.41
CA SER A 32 -2.49 2.41 4.76
C SER A 32 -2.41 3.51 3.69
N ILE A 33 -3.49 3.78 2.95
CA ILE A 33 -3.58 4.94 2.05
C ILE A 33 -3.44 6.24 2.85
N LEU A 34 -4.15 6.37 3.98
CA LEU A 34 -4.04 7.58 4.80
C LEU A 34 -2.62 7.82 5.30
N MET A 35 -2.00 6.78 5.87
CA MET A 35 -0.66 6.89 6.44
C MET A 35 0.43 7.05 5.37
N SER A 36 0.18 6.63 4.14
CA SER A 36 1.13 6.83 3.03
C SER A 36 1.08 8.26 2.51
N LEU A 37 -0.10 8.88 2.40
CA LEU A 37 -0.30 10.10 1.63
C LEU A 37 -0.56 11.36 2.48
N PHE A 38 -1.22 11.27 3.62
CA PHE A 38 -1.71 12.47 4.32
C PHE A 38 -0.74 12.97 5.38
N ARG A 39 -0.55 14.30 5.39
CA ARG A 39 -0.02 15.10 6.49
C ARG A 39 -1.15 15.98 7.06
N SER A 40 -0.91 16.68 8.15
CA SER A 40 -1.91 17.54 8.81
C SER A 40 -2.60 18.53 7.86
N HIS A 41 -1.86 19.13 6.93
CA HIS A 41 -2.35 20.16 6.02
C HIS A 41 -1.97 19.93 4.55
N ALA A 42 -1.50 18.74 4.20
CA ALA A 42 -1.02 18.46 2.85
C ALA A 42 -1.13 16.98 2.48
N ILE A 43 -1.20 16.72 1.18
CA ILE A 43 -0.98 15.39 0.59
C ILE A 43 0.49 15.32 0.13
N ARG A 44 1.17 14.22 0.41
CA ARG A 44 2.50 13.91 -0.15
C ARG A 44 2.36 13.68 -1.65
N ARG A 45 2.86 14.61 -2.45
CA ARG A 45 2.73 14.58 -3.92
C ARG A 45 3.74 13.63 -4.58
N ASP A 46 4.75 13.22 -3.83
CA ASP A 46 5.85 12.35 -4.21
C ASP A 46 5.64 10.88 -3.80
N VAL A 47 4.41 10.52 -3.38
CA VAL A 47 4.05 9.17 -2.96
C VAL A 47 3.05 8.54 -3.92
N THR A 48 3.30 7.28 -4.28
CA THR A 48 2.34 6.39 -4.93
C THR A 48 2.05 5.20 -4.04
N PHE A 49 0.77 4.92 -3.82
CA PHE A 49 0.32 3.77 -3.04
C PHE A 49 -0.38 2.76 -3.95
N HIS A 50 0.04 1.50 -3.88
CA HIS A 50 -0.55 0.38 -4.58
C HIS A 50 -1.20 -0.56 -3.57
N ALA A 51 -2.46 -0.95 -3.78
CA ALA A 51 -3.09 -2.07 -3.10
C ALA A 51 -3.43 -3.18 -4.10
N PHE A 52 -2.84 -4.35 -3.91
CA PHE A 52 -3.22 -5.57 -4.62
C PHE A 52 -4.32 -6.29 -3.84
N LEU A 53 -5.53 -6.30 -4.40
CA LEU A 53 -6.72 -6.91 -3.84
C LEU A 53 -6.83 -8.36 -4.35
N GLY A 54 -6.63 -9.31 -3.43
CA GLY A 54 -6.65 -10.75 -3.68
C GLY A 54 -7.98 -11.44 -3.35
N GLY A 55 -8.97 -10.70 -2.85
CA GLY A 55 -10.27 -11.22 -2.46
C GLY A 55 -11.26 -11.37 -3.62
N PRO A 56 -12.36 -12.13 -3.41
CA PRO A 56 -13.42 -12.31 -4.39
C PRO A 56 -14.13 -10.98 -4.75
N PRO A 57 -14.90 -10.93 -5.86
CA PRO A 57 -15.21 -12.03 -6.78
C PRO A 57 -14.26 -12.17 -7.97
N SER A 58 -13.36 -11.21 -8.21
CA SER A 58 -12.54 -11.19 -9.42
C SER A 58 -11.11 -10.69 -9.16
N PRO A 59 -10.33 -11.37 -8.30
CA PRO A 59 -8.90 -11.09 -8.15
C PRO A 59 -8.10 -11.57 -9.38
N PRO A 60 -6.86 -11.06 -9.58
CA PRO A 60 -6.25 -9.96 -8.87
C PRO A 60 -6.72 -8.60 -9.41
N LEU A 61 -6.73 -7.59 -8.55
CA LEU A 61 -7.03 -6.20 -8.92
C LEU A 61 -6.05 -5.28 -8.22
N GLU A 62 -5.45 -4.36 -8.96
CA GLU A 62 -4.57 -3.33 -8.42
C GLU A 62 -5.34 -2.01 -8.31
N LEU A 63 -5.34 -1.44 -7.12
CA LEU A 63 -5.78 -0.08 -6.82
C LEU A 63 -4.55 0.80 -6.64
N ILE A 64 -4.39 1.80 -7.50
CA ILE A 64 -3.28 2.73 -7.50
C ILE A 64 -3.80 4.08 -7.03
N VAL A 65 -3.15 4.67 -6.03
CA VAL A 65 -3.45 6.01 -5.51
C VAL A 65 -2.21 6.88 -5.69
N GLU A 66 -2.30 7.86 -6.58
CA GLU A 66 -1.20 8.75 -6.96
C GLU A 66 -1.33 10.07 -6.21
N GLY A 67 -0.42 10.34 -5.27
CA GLY A 67 -0.46 11.56 -4.46
C GLY A 67 -0.40 12.84 -5.28
N GLU A 68 0.33 12.85 -6.39
CA GLU A 68 0.40 13.98 -7.33
C GLU A 68 -0.99 14.39 -7.86
N LYS A 69 -1.82 13.41 -8.20
CA LYS A 69 -3.11 13.61 -8.90
C LYS A 69 -4.32 13.55 -7.96
N LEU A 70 -4.16 13.05 -6.74
CA LEU A 70 -5.25 12.88 -5.78
C LEU A 70 -5.88 14.23 -5.40
N ARG A 71 -7.20 14.30 -5.53
CA ARG A 71 -8.06 15.46 -5.21
C ARG A 71 -9.40 14.95 -4.66
N ASP A 72 -10.20 15.85 -4.09
CA ASP A 72 -11.57 15.57 -3.62
C ASP A 72 -11.65 14.46 -2.56
N VAL A 73 -10.63 14.40 -1.70
CA VAL A 73 -10.50 13.41 -0.62
C VAL A 73 -10.48 14.07 0.75
N ARG A 74 -10.90 13.32 1.77
CA ARG A 74 -10.78 13.67 3.20
C ARG A 74 -10.09 12.53 3.96
N THR A 75 -9.85 12.70 5.25
CA THR A 75 -9.21 11.68 6.10
C THR A 75 -10.21 10.85 6.91
N ASP A 76 -11.52 11.06 6.74
CA ASP A 76 -12.53 10.26 7.45
C ASP A 76 -12.88 8.98 6.69
N GLU A 77 -13.24 7.94 7.45
CA GLU A 77 -13.48 6.60 6.91
C GLU A 77 -14.67 6.57 5.97
N LYS A 78 -15.72 7.36 6.25
CA LYS A 78 -16.93 7.34 5.44
C LYS A 78 -16.69 7.86 4.02
N THR A 79 -15.93 8.93 3.89
CA THR A 79 -15.50 9.46 2.59
C THR A 79 -14.75 8.39 1.79
N TRP A 80 -13.82 7.66 2.42
CA TRP A 80 -13.07 6.59 1.75
C TRP A 80 -13.91 5.37 1.43
N GLU A 81 -14.89 5.02 2.26
CA GLU A 81 -15.86 3.97 1.91
C GLU A 81 -16.61 4.32 0.62
N ASP A 82 -17.09 5.56 0.49
CA ASP A 82 -17.82 5.99 -0.69
C ASP A 82 -16.91 6.08 -1.93
N ILE A 83 -15.65 6.52 -1.78
CA ILE A 83 -14.63 6.51 -2.84
C ILE A 83 -14.32 5.08 -3.28
N LEU A 84 -14.04 4.16 -2.35
CA LEU A 84 -13.70 2.77 -2.65
C LEU A 84 -14.88 2.07 -3.35
N ARG A 85 -16.12 2.30 -2.90
CA ARG A 85 -17.32 1.82 -3.60
C ARG A 85 -17.42 2.36 -5.01
N ARG A 86 -17.17 3.66 -5.20
CA ARG A 86 -17.20 4.32 -6.52
C ARG A 86 -16.18 3.69 -7.45
N VAL A 87 -14.91 3.62 -7.06
CA VAL A 87 -13.86 3.08 -7.93
C VAL A 87 -14.07 1.59 -8.20
N LEU A 88 -14.39 0.78 -7.19
CA LEU A 88 -14.67 -0.66 -7.38
C LEU A 88 -15.94 -0.94 -8.19
N SER A 89 -16.80 0.07 -8.40
CA SER A 89 -17.93 0.00 -9.35
C SER A 89 -17.54 0.36 -10.80
N GLY A 90 -16.27 0.63 -11.06
CA GLY A 90 -15.73 1.04 -12.36
C GLY A 90 -15.83 2.53 -12.66
N ARG A 91 -16.18 3.36 -11.66
CA ARG A 91 -16.27 4.82 -11.84
C ARG A 91 -14.96 5.50 -11.47
N GLU A 92 -14.54 6.48 -12.26
CA GLU A 92 -13.29 7.20 -12.05
C GLU A 92 -13.32 8.11 -10.81
N HIS A 93 -12.14 8.29 -10.21
CA HIS A 93 -11.87 9.27 -9.16
C HIS A 93 -10.48 9.90 -9.38
N PRO A 94 -10.31 11.22 -9.24
CA PRO A 94 -9.01 11.88 -9.44
C PRO A 94 -7.89 11.22 -8.62
N GLY A 95 -6.81 10.83 -9.30
CA GLY A 95 -5.64 10.20 -8.70
C GLY A 95 -5.84 8.77 -8.21
N ILE A 96 -6.94 8.11 -8.58
CA ILE A 96 -7.17 6.69 -8.25
C ILE A 96 -7.45 5.91 -9.52
N THR A 97 -6.64 4.88 -9.78
CA THR A 97 -6.74 4.02 -10.95
C THR A 97 -6.94 2.57 -10.51
N LEU A 98 -7.83 1.85 -11.20
CA LEU A 98 -7.97 0.40 -11.07
C LEU A 98 -7.43 -0.30 -12.31
N ARG A 99 -6.63 -1.35 -12.12
CA ARG A 99 -6.08 -2.16 -13.20
C ARG A 99 -6.17 -3.65 -12.85
N LYS A 100 -6.48 -4.48 -13.85
CA LYS A 100 -6.22 -5.92 -13.76
C LYS A 100 -4.71 -6.13 -13.87
N ASN A 101 -4.07 -6.30 -12.73
CA ASN A 101 -2.63 -6.48 -12.62
C ASN A 101 -2.30 -7.40 -11.42
N SER A 102 -1.11 -7.97 -11.41
CA SER A 102 -0.62 -8.80 -10.31
C SER A 102 0.65 -8.21 -9.68
N LEU A 103 0.88 -8.53 -8.41
CA LEU A 103 2.08 -8.10 -7.70
C LEU A 103 3.34 -8.49 -8.46
N GLN A 104 3.39 -9.73 -8.97
CA GLN A 104 4.53 -10.28 -9.70
C GLN A 104 4.82 -9.54 -11.01
N HIS A 105 3.80 -8.95 -11.64
CA HIS A 105 4.00 -8.14 -12.83
C HIS A 105 4.60 -6.79 -12.44
N LEU A 106 4.02 -6.08 -11.46
CA LEU A 106 4.53 -4.79 -11.01
C LEU A 106 5.97 -4.86 -10.50
N VAL A 107 6.32 -5.86 -9.67
CA VAL A 107 7.67 -5.95 -9.10
C VAL A 107 8.77 -6.21 -10.15
N LYS A 108 8.43 -6.69 -11.35
CA LYS A 108 9.40 -6.80 -12.46
C LYS A 108 9.71 -5.46 -13.12
N GLU A 109 8.79 -4.51 -13.00
CA GLU A 109 8.90 -3.17 -13.60
C GLU A 109 9.52 -2.15 -12.63
N LYS A 110 9.66 -2.54 -11.35
CA LYS A 110 10.20 -1.71 -10.29
C LYS A 110 11.63 -2.12 -9.95
N ASN A 111 12.39 -1.14 -9.51
CA ASN A 111 13.71 -1.33 -8.92
C ASN A 111 13.65 -0.96 -7.44
N ASN A 112 14.71 -1.27 -6.69
CA ASN A 112 14.89 -0.82 -5.31
C ASN A 112 13.73 -1.24 -4.37
N LEU A 113 13.45 -2.54 -4.37
CA LEU A 113 12.34 -3.16 -3.65
C LEU A 113 12.76 -3.60 -2.25
N PHE A 114 11.94 -3.24 -1.25
CA PHE A 114 12.14 -3.57 0.15
C PHE A 114 10.91 -4.29 0.71
N VAL A 115 11.04 -5.57 1.04
CA VAL A 115 9.97 -6.34 1.67
C VAL A 115 10.05 -6.15 3.18
N LEU A 116 8.98 -5.67 3.80
CA LEU A 116 8.94 -5.53 5.25
C LEU A 116 8.89 -6.89 5.93
N GLU A 117 9.85 -7.11 6.82
CA GLU A 117 9.89 -8.28 7.70
C GLU A 117 10.74 -7.98 8.93
N GLU A 118 10.33 -8.50 10.09
CA GLU A 118 10.99 -8.30 11.37
C GLU A 118 12.46 -8.76 11.37
N SER A 119 12.81 -9.83 10.65
CA SER A 119 14.18 -10.35 10.56
C SER A 119 15.05 -9.68 9.49
N GLY A 120 14.50 -8.69 8.75
CA GLY A 120 15.24 -7.94 7.74
C GLY A 120 16.33 -7.04 8.31
N GLU A 121 17.17 -6.49 7.43
CA GLU A 121 18.16 -5.48 7.82
C GLU A 121 17.46 -4.24 8.39
N SER A 122 18.00 -3.61 9.43
CA SER A 122 17.37 -2.44 10.04
C SER A 122 17.20 -1.30 9.03
N ILE A 123 15.99 -0.74 8.96
CA ILE A 123 15.70 0.45 8.17
C ILE A 123 16.53 1.66 8.60
N ASN A 124 17.12 1.66 9.80
CA ASN A 124 17.96 2.76 10.27
C ASN A 124 19.37 2.72 9.67
N THR A 125 19.85 1.55 9.25
CA THR A 125 21.21 1.34 8.75
C THR A 125 21.26 1.05 7.26
N ILE A 126 20.19 0.45 6.71
CA ILE A 126 20.13 0.09 5.30
C ILE A 126 20.21 1.33 4.39
N ASP A 127 20.97 1.18 3.30
CA ASP A 127 20.91 2.10 2.19
C ASP A 127 19.61 1.89 1.41
N LEU A 128 18.77 2.93 1.43
CA LEU A 128 17.48 2.97 0.77
C LEU A 128 17.57 3.51 -0.66
N GLY A 129 18.69 4.11 -1.06
CA GLY A 129 18.85 4.70 -2.40
C GLY A 129 17.78 5.73 -2.75
N SER A 130 17.63 5.99 -4.06
CA SER A 130 16.54 6.80 -4.61
C SER A 130 15.33 5.94 -4.96
N ASP A 131 14.15 6.53 -4.88
CA ASP A 131 12.87 5.93 -5.30
C ASP A 131 12.59 4.55 -4.68
N PRO A 132 12.63 4.42 -3.33
CA PRO A 132 12.41 3.14 -2.66
C PRO A 132 10.95 2.70 -2.79
N VAL A 133 10.77 1.39 -2.98
CA VAL A 133 9.47 0.73 -3.06
C VAL A 133 9.33 -0.25 -1.90
N PHE A 134 8.41 0.02 -0.98
CA PHE A 134 8.18 -0.81 0.21
C PHE A 134 7.00 -1.74 0.03
N ILE A 135 7.21 -3.05 0.22
CA ILE A 135 6.18 -4.07 0.09
C ILE A 135 5.78 -4.56 1.48
N LEU A 136 4.48 -4.60 1.75
CA LEU A 136 3.92 -4.99 3.04
C LEU A 136 2.64 -5.81 2.86
N GLY A 137 2.40 -6.71 3.82
CA GLY A 137 1.21 -7.54 3.86
C GLY A 137 0.10 -6.93 4.67
N ASP A 138 -1.11 -7.42 4.45
CA ASP A 138 -2.25 -7.13 5.30
C ASP A 138 -2.18 -7.89 6.64
N GLN A 139 -3.30 -7.96 7.36
CA GLN A 139 -3.41 -8.69 8.63
C GLN A 139 -3.05 -10.18 8.57
N VAL A 140 -2.99 -10.79 7.39
CA VAL A 140 -2.60 -12.19 7.20
C VAL A 140 -1.15 -12.31 6.70
N GLY A 141 -0.53 -11.20 6.27
CA GLY A 141 0.82 -11.15 5.72
C GLY A 141 0.88 -11.47 4.22
N LEU A 142 2.07 -11.32 3.62
CA LEU A 142 2.28 -11.75 2.22
C LEU A 142 2.14 -13.26 2.10
N PRO A 143 1.48 -13.78 1.05
CA PRO A 143 1.59 -15.20 0.73
C PRO A 143 3.05 -15.58 0.50
N LYS A 144 3.54 -16.66 1.14
CA LYS A 144 4.95 -17.08 1.04
C LYS A 144 5.46 -17.19 -0.40
N LYS A 145 4.65 -17.70 -1.33
CA LYS A 145 5.01 -17.79 -2.75
C LYS A 145 5.21 -16.41 -3.40
N ASP A 146 4.43 -15.42 -2.99
CA ASP A 146 4.53 -14.05 -3.47
C ASP A 146 5.74 -13.35 -2.83
N GLU A 147 5.96 -13.55 -1.54
CA GLU A 147 7.16 -13.07 -0.83
C GLU A 147 8.44 -13.61 -1.48
N ASP A 148 8.56 -14.94 -1.65
CA ASP A 148 9.68 -15.60 -2.31
C ASP A 148 9.89 -15.07 -3.74
N PHE A 149 8.79 -14.74 -4.45
CA PHE A 149 8.87 -14.14 -5.77
C PHE A 149 9.48 -12.74 -5.73
N VAL A 150 8.98 -11.87 -4.85
CA VAL A 150 9.42 -10.47 -4.72
C VAL A 150 10.87 -10.39 -4.26
N LEU A 151 11.29 -11.28 -3.35
CA LEU A 151 12.66 -11.33 -2.84
C LEU A 151 13.72 -11.68 -3.89
N ARG A 152 13.33 -12.12 -5.09
CA ARG A 152 14.27 -12.25 -6.22
C ARG A 152 14.66 -10.91 -6.84
N TYR A 153 13.93 -9.83 -6.54
CA TYR A 153 14.13 -8.48 -7.07
C TYR A 153 14.39 -7.44 -5.96
N GLY A 154 14.33 -7.85 -4.70
CA GLY A 154 14.40 -6.94 -3.55
C GLY A 154 15.08 -7.59 -2.34
N LYS A 155 15.11 -6.85 -1.23
CA LYS A 155 15.70 -7.29 0.04
C LYS A 155 14.73 -7.09 1.20
N LYS A 156 14.94 -7.85 2.27
CA LYS A 156 14.17 -7.72 3.51
C LYS A 156 14.63 -6.50 4.29
N VAL A 157 13.69 -5.72 4.81
CA VAL A 157 13.97 -4.59 5.69
C VAL A 157 13.07 -4.64 6.92
N SER A 158 13.65 -4.33 8.08
CA SER A 158 12.97 -4.35 9.37
C SER A 158 12.83 -2.93 9.92
N ILE A 159 11.63 -2.59 10.41
CA ILE A 159 11.39 -1.37 11.20
C ILE A 159 11.49 -1.64 12.71
N GLY A 160 11.83 -2.88 13.11
CA GLY A 160 11.89 -3.34 14.49
C GLY A 160 11.41 -4.79 14.63
N GLU A 161 11.62 -5.38 15.81
CA GLU A 161 11.29 -6.78 16.11
C GLU A 161 9.79 -7.04 16.36
N LYS A 162 8.98 -5.97 16.42
CA LYS A 162 7.55 -6.07 16.73
C LYS A 162 6.74 -6.07 15.44
N ALA A 163 5.76 -6.97 15.36
CA ALA A 163 4.75 -6.95 14.33
C ALA A 163 3.81 -5.76 14.55
N TYR A 164 3.78 -4.83 13.60
CA TYR A 164 2.88 -3.66 13.61
C TYR A 164 1.78 -3.81 12.57
N LEU A 165 0.72 -3.00 12.72
CA LEU A 165 -0.27 -2.83 11.66
C LEU A 165 0.40 -2.26 10.40
N ALA A 166 -0.02 -2.72 9.22
CA ALA A 166 0.53 -2.24 7.94
C ALA A 166 0.51 -0.70 7.83
N SER A 167 -0.56 -0.05 8.28
CA SER A 167 -0.68 1.40 8.31
C SER A 167 0.34 2.07 9.25
N ALA A 168 0.61 1.47 10.40
CA ALA A 168 1.64 1.94 11.33
C ALA A 168 3.05 1.78 10.72
N CYS A 169 3.32 0.67 10.04
CA CYS A 169 4.58 0.48 9.31
C CYS A 169 4.80 1.58 8.29
N VAL A 170 3.79 1.89 7.47
CA VAL A 170 3.82 2.97 6.47
C VAL A 170 4.11 4.32 7.13
N CYS A 171 3.43 4.63 8.25
CA CYS A 171 3.64 5.88 8.99
C CYS A 171 5.09 5.99 9.51
N ILE A 172 5.62 4.92 10.11
CA ILE A 172 6.99 4.86 10.64
C ILE A 172 8.02 5.03 9.51
N ILE A 173 7.84 4.34 8.39
CA ILE A 173 8.73 4.49 7.22
C ILE A 173 8.74 5.93 6.73
N ASN A 174 7.57 6.54 6.58
CA ASN A 174 7.46 7.94 6.17
C ASN A 174 8.19 8.87 7.14
N TYR A 175 8.04 8.68 8.45
CA TYR A 175 8.77 9.44 9.46
C TYR A 175 10.29 9.28 9.33
N ILE A 176 10.78 8.06 9.12
CA ILE A 176 12.21 7.77 8.97
C ILE A 176 12.77 8.42 7.71
N LEU A 177 12.06 8.32 6.59
CA LEU A 177 12.47 8.93 5.34
C LEU A 177 12.46 10.46 5.41
N ASP A 178 11.44 11.07 6.05
CA ASP A 178 11.40 12.52 6.29
C ASP A 178 12.61 13.01 7.10
N ARG A 179 13.09 12.19 8.06
CA ARG A 179 14.30 12.48 8.84
C ARG A 179 15.61 12.32 8.07
N ARG A 180 15.60 11.65 6.91
CA ARG A 180 16.78 11.50 6.05
C ARG A 180 16.86 12.61 4.99
N GLU A 181 15.72 13.22 4.65
CA GLU A 181 15.63 14.31 3.68
C GLU A 181 15.84 15.71 4.29
N GLY A 182 15.67 15.85 5.60
CA GLY A 182 15.99 17.05 6.37
C GLY A 182 17.35 16.98 7.05
#